data_AF-A0A8S9WLB3-F1
#
_entry.id   AF-A0A8S9WLB3-F1
#
_cell.length_a   1.000
_cell.length_b   1.000
_cell.length_c   1.000
_cell.angle_alpha   90.00
_cell.angle_beta   90.00
_cell.angle_gamma   90.00
#
_symmetry.space_group_name_H-M   'P 1'
#
loop_
_entity.id
_entity.type
_entity.pdbx_description
1 polymer ?
#
loop_
_entity_poly.entity_id
_entity_poly.type
_entity_poly.pdbx_seq_one_letter_code
_entity_poly.pdbx_strand_id
1 'polypeptide(L)'
;MNTTHRIRMIVAVAVALTIAVAGIASASPPVPAPNETSIITTTVAIECHGTVTEVENLDGAYSFIPGDVTENDGDWDDNLAQGESVAQIQYSENLKAVDGFTQFTKDFKWDGETGPNLAVDKRIAYVEDVTSAISWIDNTENVGMTIVTEGDDNRVGEDAAALCVFAQDVCIPPTNELIAAGSQLYMVDIVSATTKTSVTTTESPRLAHRITGTGIPGYGAYVETVLGPEGILDGPYGLGTISAGMKVSSQEGRGCDYDNNGTEYYPMAGELTYDEMTTAKGYWDFDKSMTYEAQIVDVNIPRSWRIFNLPT
;
A
#
# COMPACT_ATOMS: atom_id res chain seq x y z
N MET A 1 -5.09 -62.95 -31.61
CA MET A 1 -4.96 -61.48 -31.70
C MET A 1 -6.37 -60.92 -31.83
N ASN A 2 -7.05 -60.78 -30.69
CA ASN A 2 -7.32 -59.51 -29.96
C ASN A 2 -8.12 -58.50 -30.81
N THR A 3 -9.46 -58.58 -30.77
CA THR A 3 -10.38 -57.78 -29.91
C THR A 3 -10.45 -56.30 -30.27
N THR A 4 -11.38 -55.97 -31.16
CA THR A 4 -11.80 -54.61 -31.49
C THR A 4 -12.66 -54.07 -30.35
N HIS A 5 -12.09 -53.19 -29.52
CA HIS A 5 -12.82 -52.46 -28.49
C HIS A 5 -13.70 -51.36 -29.13
N ARG A 6 -15.00 -51.40 -28.82
CA ARG A 6 -15.95 -50.30 -29.01
C ARG A 6 -15.77 -49.30 -27.86
N ILE A 7 -15.60 -48.01 -28.18
CA ILE A 7 -15.79 -46.93 -27.21
C ILE A 7 -16.97 -46.09 -27.68
N ARG A 8 -17.97 -45.97 -26.78
CA ARG A 8 -19.16 -45.14 -26.91
C ARG A 8 -18.77 -43.70 -26.55
N MET A 9 -18.94 -42.78 -27.49
CA MET A 9 -18.83 -41.34 -27.22
C MET A 9 -20.09 -40.87 -26.50
N ILE A 10 -19.94 -40.32 -25.30
CA ILE A 10 -20.98 -39.58 -24.58
C ILE A 10 -20.85 -38.13 -25.04
N VAL A 11 -21.90 -37.60 -25.68
CA VAL A 11 -22.00 -36.18 -26.02
C VAL A 11 -22.66 -35.47 -24.84
N ALA A 12 -21.86 -34.72 -24.08
CA ALA A 12 -22.36 -33.73 -23.14
C ALA A 12 -22.21 -32.35 -23.78
N VAL A 13 -23.31 -31.79 -24.28
CA VAL A 13 -23.37 -30.39 -24.71
C VAL A 13 -23.61 -29.54 -23.47
N ALA A 14 -22.54 -29.01 -22.89
CA ALA A 14 -22.62 -27.90 -21.95
C ALA A 14 -22.47 -26.61 -22.75
N VAL A 15 -23.59 -25.92 -22.99
CA VAL A 15 -23.57 -24.54 -23.49
C VAL A 15 -23.19 -23.67 -22.29
N ALA A 16 -21.89 -23.40 -22.14
CA ALA A 16 -21.41 -22.34 -21.27
C ALA A 16 -21.42 -21.04 -22.08
N LEU A 17 -22.18 -20.05 -21.59
CA LEU A 17 -22.26 -18.72 -22.14
C LEU A 17 -20.88 -18.03 -21.99
N THR A 18 -20.07 -18.03 -23.05
CA THR A 18 -18.84 -17.23 -23.10
C THR A 18 -19.20 -15.78 -23.35
N ILE A 19 -19.33 -15.00 -22.27
CA ILE A 19 -19.16 -13.56 -22.37
C ILE A 19 -17.65 -13.32 -22.37
N ALA A 20 -17.07 -13.17 -23.56
CA ALA A 20 -15.72 -12.63 -23.69
C ALA A 20 -15.82 -11.11 -23.55
N VAL A 21 -15.67 -10.59 -22.33
CA VAL A 21 -15.23 -9.21 -22.15
C VAL A 21 -13.71 -9.26 -22.23
N ALA A 22 -13.16 -8.94 -23.40
CA ALA A 22 -11.76 -8.58 -23.52
C ALA A 22 -11.61 -7.14 -23.01
N GLY A 23 -11.61 -6.98 -21.70
CA GLY A 23 -11.00 -5.81 -21.07
C GLY A 23 -9.51 -6.12 -21.03
N ILE A 24 -8.72 -5.38 -21.80
CA ILE A 24 -7.30 -5.22 -21.51
C ILE A 24 -7.27 -4.48 -20.17
N ALA A 25 -6.94 -5.19 -19.10
CA ALA A 25 -6.52 -4.59 -17.85
C ALA A 25 -5.01 -4.33 -18.01
N SER A 26 -4.65 -3.06 -18.12
CA SER A 26 -3.29 -2.56 -17.98
C SER A 26 -3.02 -2.39 -16.49
N ALA A 27 -2.09 -3.16 -15.97
CA ALA A 27 -1.65 -3.00 -14.59
C ALA A 27 -0.43 -2.09 -14.53
N SER A 28 -0.24 -1.43 -13.39
CA SER A 28 0.95 -0.63 -13.16
C SER A 28 2.20 -1.53 -13.15
N PRO A 29 3.18 -1.28 -14.03
CA PRO A 29 4.43 -2.00 -14.02
C PRO A 29 5.26 -1.61 -12.79
N PRO A 30 6.23 -2.45 -12.38
CA PRO A 30 7.26 -2.05 -11.43
C PRO A 30 7.95 -0.75 -11.85
N VAL A 31 8.16 0.17 -10.92
CA VAL A 31 8.94 1.40 -11.14
C VAL A 31 10.40 1.11 -10.83
N PRO A 32 11.33 1.19 -11.80
CA PRO A 32 12.74 0.91 -11.56
C PRO A 32 13.33 1.74 -10.42
N ALA A 33 14.38 1.20 -9.80
CA ALA A 33 15.11 1.88 -8.73
C ALA A 33 15.61 3.26 -9.18
N PRO A 34 15.65 4.27 -8.28
CA PRO A 34 16.22 5.56 -8.58
C PRO A 34 17.72 5.42 -8.93
N ASN A 35 18.20 6.32 -9.77
CA ASN A 35 19.63 6.41 -10.11
C ASN A 35 20.50 6.80 -8.90
N GLU A 36 19.88 7.38 -7.87
CA GLU A 36 20.53 7.72 -6.60
C GLU A 36 20.33 6.58 -5.60
N THR A 37 21.43 5.91 -5.25
CA THR A 37 21.45 4.80 -4.31
C THR A 37 21.34 5.33 -2.87
N SER A 38 20.10 5.50 -2.39
CA SER A 38 19.83 5.93 -1.01
C SER A 38 19.22 4.79 -0.20
N ILE A 39 19.95 4.38 0.85
CA ILE A 39 19.45 3.54 1.92
C ILE A 39 19.40 4.39 3.18
N ILE A 40 18.22 4.51 3.78
CA ILE A 40 18.03 5.15 5.08
C ILE A 40 17.61 4.07 6.06
N THR A 41 18.29 4.02 7.20
CA THR A 41 17.93 3.08 8.27
C THR A 41 17.97 3.81 9.59
N THR A 42 16.89 3.68 10.36
CA THR A 42 16.81 4.18 11.73
C THR A 42 16.39 3.03 12.64
N THR A 43 17.03 2.95 13.81
CA THR A 43 16.62 2.02 14.86
C THR A 43 16.42 2.84 16.12
N VAL A 44 15.26 2.69 16.74
CA VAL A 44 14.89 3.36 17.98
C VAL A 44 14.61 2.30 19.03
N ALA A 45 15.15 2.47 20.23
CA ALA A 45 14.86 1.64 21.38
C ALA A 45 14.74 2.53 22.63
N ILE A 46 13.56 2.57 23.21
CA ILE A 46 13.21 3.42 24.35
C ILE A 46 12.64 2.54 25.45
N GLU A 47 13.12 2.76 26.67
CA GLU A 47 12.48 2.35 27.91
C GLU A 47 12.42 3.59 28.79
N CYS A 48 11.23 4.04 29.16
CA CYS A 48 11.04 5.31 29.85
C CYS A 48 9.93 5.23 30.88
N HIS A 49 10.20 5.75 32.08
CA HIS A 49 9.17 6.14 33.04
C HIS A 49 8.96 7.65 32.92
N GLY A 50 7.85 8.08 32.34
CA GLY A 50 7.54 9.48 32.10
C GLY A 50 6.98 9.72 30.70
N THR A 51 7.43 10.80 30.06
CA THR A 51 6.95 11.22 28.75
C THR A 51 7.90 10.80 27.63
N VAL A 52 7.37 10.23 26.56
CA VAL A 52 8.08 9.87 25.32
C VAL A 52 7.43 10.57 24.13
N THR A 53 8.25 11.14 23.27
CA THR A 53 7.82 11.62 21.95
C THR A 53 8.76 11.08 20.90
N GLU A 54 8.21 10.50 19.83
CA GLU A 54 8.97 10.03 18.67
C GLU A 54 8.21 10.44 17.41
N VAL A 55 8.91 10.97 16.42
CA VAL A 55 8.33 11.47 15.18
C VAL A 55 9.26 11.09 14.05
N GLU A 56 8.71 10.48 13.02
CA GLU A 56 9.45 10.15 11.80
C GLU A 56 8.58 10.48 10.59
N ASN A 57 9.17 11.14 9.60
CA ASN A 57 8.52 11.45 8.34
C ASN A 57 9.49 11.11 7.21
N LEU A 58 8.98 10.43 6.20
CA LEU A 58 9.66 10.19 4.93
C LEU A 58 8.73 10.63 3.81
N ASP A 59 9.31 11.34 2.85
CA ASP A 59 8.73 11.55 1.54
C ASP A 59 9.81 11.22 0.51
N GLY A 60 9.65 10.10 -0.19
CA GLY A 60 10.57 9.63 -1.21
C GLY A 60 9.86 9.52 -2.54
N ALA A 61 10.19 10.39 -3.49
CA ALA A 61 9.70 10.36 -4.86
C ALA A 61 10.86 10.14 -5.85
N TYR A 62 10.62 9.35 -6.89
CA TYR A 62 11.59 9.16 -7.97
C TYR A 62 10.92 8.82 -9.29
N SER A 63 11.52 9.31 -10.37
CA SER A 63 11.09 9.09 -11.75
C SER A 63 12.01 8.12 -12.48
N PHE A 64 11.47 7.45 -13.49
CA PHE A 64 12.19 6.60 -14.41
C PHE A 64 11.97 7.06 -15.85
N ILE A 65 13.06 7.21 -16.61
CA ILE A 65 13.07 7.52 -18.04
C ILE A 65 13.73 6.36 -18.81
N PRO A 66 13.00 5.57 -19.60
CA PRO A 66 13.62 4.56 -20.44
C PRO A 66 14.31 5.21 -21.65
N GLY A 67 15.64 5.30 -21.61
CA GLY A 67 16.47 5.45 -22.81
C GLY A 67 17.09 6.81 -23.07
N ASP A 68 16.93 7.82 -22.20
CA ASP A 68 17.69 9.06 -22.30
C ASP A 68 18.40 9.40 -20.99
N VAL A 69 19.64 8.93 -20.89
CA VAL A 69 20.65 9.47 -19.97
C VAL A 69 21.56 10.38 -20.80
N THR A 70 21.00 11.40 -21.45
CA THR A 70 21.79 12.56 -21.88
C THR A 70 21.54 13.71 -20.93
N GLU A 71 22.40 13.72 -19.91
CA GLU A 71 22.96 14.89 -19.23
C GLU A 71 22.18 16.21 -19.30
N ASN A 72 21.80 16.69 -18.11
CA ASN A 72 21.58 18.10 -17.80
C ASN A 72 20.40 18.77 -18.52
N ASP A 73 19.19 18.52 -18.03
CA ASP A 73 18.38 19.68 -17.69
C ASP A 73 17.88 19.53 -16.26
N GLY A 74 18.25 20.49 -15.40
CA GLY A 74 17.75 20.59 -14.03
C GLY A 74 16.29 21.06 -14.00
N ASP A 75 15.52 20.68 -15.00
CA ASP A 75 14.12 21.02 -15.20
C ASP A 75 13.34 19.73 -14.96
N TRP A 76 12.58 19.70 -13.87
CA TRP A 76 11.53 18.72 -13.73
C TRP A 76 10.51 19.12 -14.80
N ASP A 77 10.54 18.46 -15.96
CA ASP A 77 9.42 18.57 -16.89
C ASP A 77 8.19 18.02 -16.16
N ASP A 78 7.16 18.83 -16.04
CA ASP A 78 5.91 18.47 -15.35
C ASP A 78 5.11 17.41 -16.17
N ASN A 79 5.63 16.99 -17.33
CA ASN A 79 5.09 15.96 -18.22
C ASN A 79 5.93 14.64 -18.17
N LEU A 80 5.26 13.48 -18.08
CA LEU A 80 5.92 12.17 -18.24
C LEU A 80 5.80 11.68 -19.68
N ALA A 81 6.92 11.31 -20.30
CA ALA A 81 6.97 10.75 -21.65
C ALA A 81 6.59 9.25 -21.69
N GLN A 82 6.54 8.68 -22.91
CA GLN A 82 6.22 7.27 -23.13
C GLN A 82 7.12 6.33 -22.32
N GLY A 83 6.52 5.46 -21.52
CA GLY A 83 7.25 4.50 -20.68
C GLY A 83 7.93 5.10 -19.45
N GLU A 84 7.73 6.39 -19.20
CA GLU A 84 8.14 7.02 -17.95
C GLU A 84 7.15 6.71 -16.83
N SER A 85 7.66 6.65 -15.61
CA SER A 85 6.85 6.36 -14.43
C SER A 85 7.42 7.09 -13.23
N VAL A 86 6.54 7.50 -12.33
CA VAL A 86 6.92 8.08 -11.04
C VAL A 86 6.33 7.24 -9.93
N ALA A 87 7.17 6.89 -8.96
CA ALA A 87 6.73 6.34 -7.69
C ALA A 87 6.99 7.36 -6.58
N GLN A 88 6.05 7.47 -5.66
CA GLN A 88 6.23 8.19 -4.41
C GLN A 88 5.78 7.31 -3.25
N ILE A 89 6.57 7.29 -2.19
CA ILE A 89 6.26 6.63 -0.93
C ILE A 89 6.31 7.69 0.16
N GLN A 90 5.21 7.79 0.91
CA GLN A 90 5.11 8.68 2.06
C GLN A 90 4.92 7.85 3.32
N TYR A 91 5.64 8.21 4.37
CA TYR A 91 5.49 7.62 5.69
C TYR A 91 5.46 8.74 6.73
N SER A 92 4.52 8.66 7.66
CA SER A 92 4.46 9.56 8.80
C SER A 92 4.09 8.79 10.05
N GLU A 93 4.89 8.98 11.10
CA GLU A 93 4.64 8.49 12.43
C GLU A 93 4.70 9.64 13.44
N ASN A 94 3.78 9.60 14.40
CA ASN A 94 3.84 10.40 15.61
C ASN A 94 3.44 9.55 16.83
N LEU A 95 4.40 9.33 17.71
CA LEU A 95 4.23 8.74 19.03
C LEU A 95 4.26 9.84 20.09
N LYS A 96 3.30 9.80 21.00
CA LYS A 96 3.32 10.55 22.25
C LYS A 96 2.78 9.71 23.39
N ALA A 97 3.65 9.36 24.33
CA ALA A 97 3.27 8.78 25.61
C ALA A 97 3.49 9.81 26.71
N VAL A 98 2.53 10.00 27.60
CA VAL A 98 2.58 10.97 28.71
C VAL A 98 2.41 10.21 30.01
N ASP A 99 3.33 10.43 30.96
CA ASP A 99 3.30 9.85 32.30
C ASP A 99 2.91 8.37 32.36
N GLY A 100 3.86 7.50 32.09
CA GLY A 100 3.66 6.07 32.25
C GLY A 100 4.96 5.31 32.05
N PHE A 101 4.88 3.99 32.05
CA PHE A 101 5.98 3.15 31.61
C PHE A 101 5.82 2.83 30.12
N THR A 102 6.75 3.32 29.31
CA THR A 102 6.77 3.11 27.86
C THR A 102 7.98 2.27 27.47
N GLN A 103 7.74 1.20 26.72
CA GLN A 103 8.77 0.55 25.91
C GLN A 103 8.40 0.71 24.43
N PHE A 104 9.35 1.17 23.64
CA PHE A 104 9.16 1.41 22.22
C PHE A 104 10.38 0.94 21.46
N THR A 105 10.20 0.04 20.50
CA THR A 105 11.25 -0.35 19.57
C THR A 105 10.75 -0.17 18.15
N LYS A 106 11.57 0.43 17.29
CA LYS A 106 11.27 0.59 15.87
C LYS A 106 12.52 0.32 15.05
N ASP A 107 12.35 -0.45 14.00
CA ASP A 107 13.29 -0.56 12.89
C ASP A 107 12.62 0.01 11.64
N PHE A 108 13.18 1.08 11.10
CA PHE A 108 12.74 1.72 9.86
C PHE A 108 13.82 1.54 8.80
N LYS A 109 13.42 1.15 7.60
CA LYS A 109 14.29 1.03 6.43
C LYS A 109 13.61 1.61 5.19
N TRP A 110 14.28 2.56 4.56
CA TRP A 110 14.06 2.97 3.17
C TRP A 110 15.17 2.39 2.30
N ASP A 111 14.81 1.80 1.17
CA ASP A 111 15.71 1.22 0.18
C ASP A 111 15.18 1.54 -1.22
N GLY A 112 15.78 2.51 -1.90
CA GLY A 112 15.38 2.84 -3.26
C GLY A 112 15.59 1.69 -4.25
N GLU A 113 16.53 0.78 -3.99
CA GLU A 113 16.95 -0.24 -4.95
C GLU A 113 16.15 -1.53 -4.83
N THR A 114 16.03 -2.05 -3.61
CA THR A 114 15.56 -3.42 -3.38
C THR A 114 14.27 -3.42 -2.59
N GLY A 115 13.25 -4.11 -3.13
CA GLY A 115 12.00 -4.35 -2.43
C GLY A 115 12.21 -5.15 -1.12
N PRO A 116 11.42 -4.89 -0.05
CA PRO A 116 10.50 -3.75 0.08
C PRO A 116 11.25 -2.42 0.17
N ASN A 117 10.80 -1.44 -0.60
CA ASN A 117 11.40 -0.11 -0.67
C ASN A 117 11.19 0.69 0.61
N LEU A 118 10.09 0.43 1.31
CA LEU A 118 9.91 0.85 2.70
C LEU A 118 9.60 -0.40 3.53
N ALA A 119 10.26 -0.54 4.67
CA ALA A 119 9.94 -1.54 5.69
C ALA A 119 10.03 -0.93 7.08
N VAL A 120 8.96 -1.09 7.86
CA VAL A 120 8.89 -0.65 9.25
C VAL A 120 8.38 -1.80 10.11
N ASP A 121 9.11 -2.14 11.16
CA ASP A 121 8.68 -3.07 12.22
C ASP A 121 8.76 -2.32 13.55
N LYS A 122 7.61 -2.17 14.20
CA LYS A 122 7.49 -1.39 15.43
C LYS A 122 6.76 -2.18 16.48
N ARG A 123 7.21 -2.04 17.73
CA ARG A 123 6.57 -2.58 18.92
C ARG A 123 6.43 -1.49 19.97
N ILE A 124 5.27 -1.46 20.59
CA ILE A 124 4.90 -0.49 21.60
C ILE A 124 4.34 -1.27 22.78
N ALA A 125 4.88 -1.01 23.97
CA ALA A 125 4.22 -1.38 25.21
C ALA A 125 4.06 -0.13 26.07
N TYR A 126 2.89 0.04 26.64
CA TYR A 126 2.57 1.16 27.51
C TYR A 126 1.72 0.70 28.68
N VAL A 127 2.04 1.22 29.87
CA VAL A 127 1.21 1.11 31.07
C VAL A 127 1.13 2.49 31.70
N GLU A 128 -0.09 2.94 31.97
CA GLU A 128 -0.35 4.21 32.63
C GLU A 128 0.30 4.35 34.01
N ASP A 129 0.66 5.58 34.39
CA ASP A 129 0.90 5.92 35.80
C ASP A 129 -0.43 6.28 36.49
N VAL A 130 -0.95 5.32 37.27
CA VAL A 130 -2.19 5.48 38.06
C VAL A 130 -2.14 6.57 39.13
N THR A 131 -0.96 7.15 39.40
CA THR A 131 -0.81 8.29 40.32
C THR A 131 -0.84 9.63 39.61
N SER A 132 -0.70 9.65 38.27
CA SER A 132 -0.88 10.85 37.46
C SER A 132 -2.35 11.07 37.12
N ALA A 133 -2.77 12.33 37.11
CA ALA A 133 -4.10 12.71 36.64
C ALA A 133 -4.21 12.71 35.11
N ILE A 134 -3.07 12.65 34.41
CA ILE A 134 -2.97 12.69 32.95
C ILE A 134 -1.93 11.67 32.53
N SER A 135 -2.38 10.50 32.10
CA SER A 135 -1.52 9.43 31.60
C SER A 135 -2.21 8.80 30.39
N TRP A 136 -1.49 8.64 29.28
CA TRP A 136 -1.98 7.98 28.07
C TRP A 136 -0.88 7.82 27.02
N ILE A 137 -1.12 6.96 26.03
CA ILE A 137 -0.35 6.89 24.79
C ILE A 137 -1.23 7.12 23.56
N ASP A 138 -0.73 7.99 22.67
CA ASP A 138 -1.19 8.11 21.29
C ASP A 138 -0.07 7.67 20.37
N ASN A 139 -0.40 6.91 19.35
CA ASN A 139 0.51 6.63 18.25
C ASN A 139 -0.30 6.64 16.97
N THR A 140 0.07 7.47 16.01
CA THR A 140 -0.52 7.49 14.67
C THR A 140 0.55 7.13 13.67
N GLU A 141 0.27 6.14 12.83
CA GLU A 141 1.14 5.70 11.73
C GLU A 141 0.33 5.71 10.44
N ASN A 142 0.84 6.42 9.43
CA ASN A 142 0.28 6.49 8.09
C ASN A 142 1.36 6.15 7.07
N VAL A 143 0.97 5.38 6.06
CA VAL A 143 1.79 5.06 4.91
C VAL A 143 0.98 5.29 3.63
N GLY A 144 1.64 5.86 2.63
CA GLY A 144 1.09 6.13 1.31
C GLY A 144 2.02 5.61 0.22
N MET A 145 1.42 5.15 -0.87
CA MET A 145 2.09 4.82 -2.12
C MET A 145 1.31 5.46 -3.26
N THR A 146 2.02 6.19 -4.11
CA THR A 146 1.52 6.74 -5.36
C THR A 146 2.35 6.20 -6.51
N ILE A 147 1.69 5.71 -7.55
CA ILE A 147 2.34 5.34 -8.82
C ILE A 147 1.57 5.96 -9.97
N VAL A 148 2.30 6.64 -10.84
CA VAL A 148 1.76 7.23 -12.07
C VAL A 148 2.57 6.77 -13.26
N THR A 149 1.87 6.44 -14.34
CA THR A 149 2.45 6.20 -15.65
C THR A 149 1.85 7.19 -16.66
N GLU A 150 2.72 7.99 -17.31
CA GLU A 150 2.43 8.97 -18.40
C GLU A 150 1.53 10.20 -18.03
N GLY A 151 2.07 11.46 -17.99
CA GLY A 151 1.41 12.70 -17.46
C GLY A 151 1.69 14.08 -18.13
N ASP A 152 0.84 15.11 -17.89
CA ASP A 152 0.85 16.53 -18.42
C ASP A 152 0.86 17.67 -17.34
N ASP A 153 1.29 18.90 -17.68
CA ASP A 153 1.78 20.07 -16.90
C ASP A 153 0.71 21.01 -16.28
N ASN A 154 -0.09 20.56 -15.30
CA ASN A 154 -0.99 21.50 -14.58
C ASN A 154 -1.01 21.33 -13.04
N ARG A 155 -0.45 22.34 -12.36
CA ARG A 155 -0.37 22.50 -10.89
C ARG A 155 -1.71 22.78 -10.21
N VAL A 156 -2.02 22.07 -9.11
CA VAL A 156 -3.07 22.48 -8.13
C VAL A 156 -2.79 22.03 -6.67
N GLY A 157 -2.74 22.98 -5.73
CA GLY A 157 -3.37 22.92 -4.37
C GLY A 157 -2.69 22.20 -3.18
N GLU A 158 -2.84 22.75 -1.96
CA GLU A 158 -2.03 22.50 -0.73
C GLU A 158 -2.38 21.27 0.14
N ASP A 159 -3.40 20.45 -0.16
CA ASP A 159 -3.83 19.36 0.73
C ASP A 159 -3.63 17.98 0.08
N ALA A 160 -2.49 17.35 0.39
CA ALA A 160 -2.06 15.99 -0.01
C ALA A 160 -1.88 15.78 -1.53
N ALA A 161 -0.70 16.18 -2.03
CA ALA A 161 -0.30 16.04 -3.42
C ALA A 161 -0.20 14.56 -3.85
N ALA A 162 -1.15 14.16 -4.69
CA ALA A 162 -1.14 12.92 -5.45
C ALA A 162 -0.73 13.27 -6.88
N LEU A 163 0.42 12.78 -7.34
CA LEU A 163 0.72 12.76 -8.78
C LEU A 163 -0.42 11.97 -9.43
N CYS A 164 -1.17 12.61 -10.31
CA CYS A 164 -1.98 11.96 -11.33
C CYS A 164 -2.15 12.96 -12.44
N VAL A 165 -1.41 12.72 -13.51
CA VAL A 165 -1.36 13.58 -14.67
C VAL A 165 -1.35 12.64 -15.85
N PHE A 166 -2.11 12.95 -16.90
CA PHE A 166 -2.27 12.16 -18.13
C PHE A 166 -1.45 12.80 -19.26
N ALA A 167 -0.53 12.09 -19.90
CA ALA A 167 0.26 12.65 -21.01
C ALA A 167 -0.59 12.81 -22.28
N GLN A 168 -0.25 13.83 -23.08
CA GLN A 168 -0.74 14.00 -24.45
C GLN A 168 0.24 13.33 -25.45
N ASP A 169 -0.27 12.87 -26.59
CA ASP A 169 0.49 12.38 -27.77
C ASP A 169 1.06 10.94 -27.74
N VAL A 170 0.64 10.07 -26.80
CA VAL A 170 1.02 8.64 -26.79
C VAL A 170 -0.16 7.73 -26.42
N CYS A 171 -0.31 6.62 -27.14
CA CYS A 171 -1.50 5.76 -27.11
C CYS A 171 -1.37 4.54 -26.16
N ILE A 172 -0.90 4.72 -24.92
CA ILE A 172 -0.81 3.66 -23.90
C ILE A 172 -1.85 3.92 -22.78
N PRO A 173 -2.47 2.89 -22.18
CA PRO A 173 -3.34 3.02 -21.00
C PRO A 173 -2.62 3.69 -19.80
N PRO A 174 -2.94 4.93 -19.42
CA PRO A 174 -2.38 5.54 -18.23
C PRO A 174 -2.90 4.82 -16.98
N THR A 175 -2.04 4.61 -15.98
CA THR A 175 -2.44 4.13 -14.66
C THR A 175 -2.10 5.16 -13.59
N ASN A 176 -3.05 5.38 -12.68
CA ASN A 176 -2.84 6.12 -11.46
C ASN A 176 -3.28 5.28 -10.27
N GLU A 177 -2.38 5.09 -9.32
CA GLU A 177 -2.59 4.32 -8.11
C GLU A 177 -2.29 5.17 -6.90
N LEU A 178 -3.30 5.37 -6.05
CA LEU A 178 -3.24 6.14 -4.81
C LEU A 178 -3.71 5.24 -3.67
N ILE A 179 -2.75 4.77 -2.88
CA ILE A 179 -3.01 3.82 -1.81
C ILE A 179 -2.48 4.38 -0.51
N ALA A 180 -3.33 4.41 0.51
CA ALA A 180 -2.95 4.78 1.86
C ALA A 180 -3.45 3.72 2.85
N ALA A 181 -2.64 3.41 3.85
CA ALA A 181 -3.08 2.64 5.01
C ALA A 181 -2.49 3.23 6.27
N GLY A 182 -3.10 2.93 7.41
CA GLY A 182 -2.60 3.43 8.67
C GLY A 182 -3.35 2.87 9.87
N SER A 183 -2.83 3.21 11.04
CA SER A 183 -3.40 2.86 12.32
C SER A 183 -3.18 3.94 13.35
N GLN A 184 -4.04 3.93 14.37
CA GLN A 184 -3.98 4.86 15.48
C GLN A 184 -4.30 4.16 16.80
N LEU A 185 -3.45 4.38 17.78
CA LEU A 185 -3.76 4.29 19.21
C LEU A 185 -4.11 5.70 19.69
N TYR A 186 -5.24 5.86 20.38
CA TYR A 186 -5.68 7.16 20.88
C TYR A 186 -6.24 7.05 22.30
N MET A 187 -5.67 7.83 23.21
CA MET A 187 -5.94 7.83 24.65
C MET A 187 -5.95 6.41 25.21
N VAL A 188 -4.85 5.71 25.00
CA VAL A 188 -4.69 4.33 25.45
C VAL A 188 -3.97 4.31 26.79
N ASP A 189 -4.53 3.56 27.74
CA ASP A 189 -4.01 3.49 29.12
C ASP A 189 -3.08 2.29 29.30
N ILE A 190 -3.34 1.21 28.55
CA ILE A 190 -2.53 0.01 28.55
C ILE A 190 -2.59 -0.70 27.20
N VAL A 191 -1.43 -1.07 26.67
CA VAL A 191 -1.32 -1.78 25.40
C VAL A 191 0.01 -2.51 25.26
N SER A 192 -0.02 -3.66 24.59
CA SER A 192 1.09 -4.26 23.86
C SER A 192 0.69 -4.32 22.39
N ALA A 193 1.32 -3.50 21.55
CA ALA A 193 1.03 -3.40 20.13
C ALA A 193 2.26 -3.68 19.26
N THR A 194 2.01 -4.16 18.06
CA THR A 194 3.01 -4.34 17.01
C THR A 194 2.41 -3.83 15.72
N THR A 195 3.17 -3.02 14.98
CA THR A 195 2.84 -2.66 13.61
C THR A 195 3.93 -3.19 12.67
N LYS A 196 3.49 -3.63 11.49
CA LYS A 196 4.38 -4.00 10.40
C LYS A 196 3.88 -3.33 9.13
N THR A 197 4.75 -2.54 8.52
CA THR A 197 4.46 -1.76 7.32
C THR A 197 5.49 -2.09 6.27
N SER A 198 5.04 -2.33 5.03
CA SER A 198 5.93 -2.48 3.89
C SER A 198 5.34 -1.91 2.62
N VAL A 199 6.17 -1.23 1.84
CA VAL A 199 5.83 -0.75 0.50
C VAL A 199 6.86 -1.27 -0.49
N THR A 200 6.39 -1.77 -1.62
CA THR A 200 7.21 -2.21 -2.76
C THR A 200 6.72 -1.51 -4.01
N THR A 201 7.64 -0.92 -4.75
CA THR A 201 7.41 -0.22 -6.03
C THR A 201 8.39 -0.71 -7.09
N THR A 202 9.58 -1.22 -6.72
CA THR A 202 10.58 -1.77 -7.66
C THR A 202 10.32 -3.19 -8.14
N GLU A 203 9.32 -3.85 -7.56
CA GLU A 203 8.71 -5.09 -8.04
C GLU A 203 7.21 -4.84 -8.27
N SER A 204 6.35 -5.85 -8.18
CA SER A 204 4.90 -5.64 -8.18
C SER A 204 4.51 -4.60 -7.13
N PRO A 205 3.84 -3.51 -7.52
CA PRO A 205 3.37 -2.51 -6.58
C PRO A 205 2.55 -3.14 -5.46
N ARG A 206 2.99 -2.93 -4.22
CA ARG A 206 2.36 -3.53 -3.05
C ARG A 206 2.50 -2.63 -1.84
N LEU A 207 1.40 -2.39 -1.16
CA LEU A 207 1.36 -1.76 0.15
C LEU A 207 0.74 -2.74 1.14
N ALA A 208 1.43 -3.00 2.23
CA ALA A 208 0.92 -3.80 3.33
C ALA A 208 1.11 -3.07 4.66
N HIS A 209 0.05 -3.03 5.46
CA HIS A 209 0.07 -2.51 6.82
C HIS A 209 -0.70 -3.45 7.72
N ARG A 210 -0.11 -3.84 8.85
CA ARG A 210 -0.78 -4.63 9.89
C ARG A 210 -0.54 -3.99 11.24
N ILE A 211 -1.59 -3.90 12.04
CA ILE A 211 -1.52 -3.61 13.46
C ILE A 211 -2.14 -4.75 14.25
N THR A 212 -1.43 -5.21 15.27
CA THR A 212 -1.96 -6.07 16.32
C THR A 212 -1.81 -5.35 17.64
N GLY A 213 -2.83 -5.36 18.48
CA GLY A 213 -2.76 -4.75 19.79
C GLY A 213 -3.66 -5.48 20.78
N THR A 214 -3.17 -5.60 22.01
CA THR A 214 -3.87 -6.27 23.10
C THR A 214 -3.40 -5.71 24.45
N GLY A 215 -3.88 -6.25 25.56
CA GLY A 215 -3.42 -5.86 26.89
C GLY A 215 -2.07 -6.47 27.25
N ILE A 216 -1.47 -6.03 28.36
CA ILE A 216 -0.22 -6.63 28.86
C ILE A 216 -0.56 -7.69 29.92
N PRO A 217 -0.05 -8.93 29.83
CA PRO A 217 -0.26 -9.93 30.87
C PRO A 217 0.17 -9.42 32.25
N GLY A 218 -0.71 -9.58 33.25
CA GLY A 218 -0.47 -9.12 34.62
C GLY A 218 -0.80 -7.64 34.89
N TYR A 219 -1.04 -6.84 33.86
CA TYR A 219 -1.48 -5.44 33.99
C TYR A 219 -2.85 -5.18 33.32
N GLY A 220 -3.16 -5.92 32.26
CA GLY A 220 -4.40 -5.76 31.48
C GLY A 220 -5.63 -6.25 32.21
N ALA A 221 -6.77 -5.68 31.82
CA ALA A 221 -8.07 -6.09 32.34
C ALA A 221 -8.46 -7.47 31.78
N TYR A 222 -9.07 -8.27 32.65
CA TYR A 222 -9.65 -9.56 32.33
C TYR A 222 -11.17 -9.47 32.48
N VAL A 223 -11.91 -9.97 31.50
CA VAL A 223 -13.38 -9.95 31.52
C VAL A 223 -13.88 -11.37 31.77
N GLU A 224 -14.81 -11.54 32.70
CA GLU A 224 -15.52 -12.81 32.87
C GLU A 224 -16.37 -13.08 31.62
N THR A 225 -16.23 -14.26 31.01
CA THR A 225 -16.91 -14.59 29.75
C THR A 225 -18.43 -14.35 29.83
N VAL A 226 -19.01 -13.81 28.75
CA VAL A 226 -20.48 -13.66 28.59
C VAL A 226 -21.19 -15.04 28.51
N LEU A 227 -20.43 -16.13 28.35
CA LEU A 227 -20.93 -17.49 28.17
C LEU A 227 -21.03 -18.34 29.46
N GLY A 228 -20.75 -17.77 30.64
CA GLY A 228 -21.16 -18.37 31.92
C GLY A 228 -20.03 -18.65 32.93
N PRO A 229 -20.39 -19.26 34.08
CA PRO A 229 -19.61 -19.25 35.31
C PRO A 229 -18.41 -20.22 35.34
N GLU A 230 -18.00 -20.80 34.20
CA GLU A 230 -16.79 -21.63 34.13
C GLU A 230 -15.56 -20.77 33.87
N GLY A 231 -15.16 -19.97 34.87
CA GLY A 231 -13.78 -19.62 35.26
C GLY A 231 -12.73 -19.20 34.22
N ILE A 232 -13.05 -19.05 32.95
CA ILE A 232 -12.14 -18.56 31.92
C ILE A 232 -12.32 -17.05 31.88
N LEU A 233 -11.27 -16.35 32.28
CA LEU A 233 -11.12 -14.93 32.07
C LEU A 233 -10.65 -14.73 30.63
N ASP A 234 -11.39 -13.98 29.82
CA ASP A 234 -10.88 -13.52 28.52
C ASP A 234 -9.98 -12.30 28.76
N GLY A 235 -8.81 -12.25 28.12
CA GLY A 235 -7.82 -11.18 28.26
C GLY A 235 -6.37 -11.69 28.31
N PRO A 236 -5.38 -10.79 28.38
CA PRO A 236 -5.50 -9.37 28.75
C PRO A 236 -5.98 -8.48 27.59
N TYR A 237 -6.81 -7.47 27.88
CA TYR A 237 -7.29 -6.50 26.89
C TYR A 237 -6.55 -5.16 26.96
N GLY A 238 -6.39 -4.51 25.79
CA GLY A 238 -5.99 -3.11 25.71
C GLY A 238 -7.14 -2.21 26.16
N LEU A 239 -6.83 -1.02 26.68
CA LEU A 239 -7.83 -0.05 27.14
C LEU A 239 -7.61 1.30 26.45
N GLY A 240 -8.65 1.82 25.80
CA GLY A 240 -8.62 3.11 25.10
C GLY A 240 -9.32 3.02 23.77
N THR A 241 -8.77 3.68 22.74
CA THR A 241 -9.25 3.58 21.36
C THR A 241 -8.14 3.08 20.44
N ILE A 242 -8.47 2.09 19.61
CA ILE A 242 -7.62 1.64 18.50
C ILE A 242 -8.39 1.71 17.20
N SER A 243 -7.76 2.16 16.13
CA SER A 243 -8.33 2.17 14.79
C SER A 243 -7.30 1.85 13.72
N ALA A 244 -7.77 1.27 12.62
CA ALA A 244 -6.95 1.02 11.44
C ALA A 244 -7.79 0.99 10.17
N GLY A 245 -7.22 1.45 9.07
CA GLY A 245 -7.93 1.57 7.81
C GLY A 245 -7.03 1.66 6.58
N MET A 246 -7.66 1.48 5.43
CA MET A 246 -7.02 1.54 4.12
C MET A 246 -7.94 2.26 3.15
N LYS A 247 -7.34 3.09 2.29
CA LYS A 247 -8.00 3.77 1.19
C LYS A 247 -7.23 3.48 -0.09
N VAL A 248 -7.95 3.11 -1.14
CA VAL A 248 -7.42 2.84 -2.48
C VAL A 248 -8.24 3.65 -3.46
N SER A 249 -7.56 4.37 -4.34
CA SER A 249 -8.11 4.90 -5.58
C SER A 249 -7.15 4.49 -6.69
N SER A 250 -7.64 3.66 -7.60
CA SER A 250 -6.89 3.22 -8.78
C SER A 250 -7.73 3.52 -10.00
N GLN A 251 -7.13 4.18 -10.97
CA GLN A 251 -7.75 4.54 -12.23
C GLN A 251 -6.88 4.02 -13.37
N GLU A 252 -7.57 3.49 -14.36
CA GLU A 252 -6.97 2.95 -15.57
C GLU A 252 -7.63 3.64 -16.76
N GLY A 253 -6.84 4.21 -17.67
CA GLY A 253 -7.31 4.69 -18.97
C GLY A 253 -7.28 3.57 -20.01
N ARG A 254 -7.96 3.77 -21.14
CA ARG A 254 -7.72 3.02 -22.37
C ARG A 254 -6.63 3.75 -23.15
N GLY A 255 -5.99 3.05 -24.09
CA GLY A 255 -5.19 3.72 -25.12
C GLY A 255 -6.01 4.80 -25.83
N CYS A 256 -5.31 5.78 -26.39
CA CYS A 256 -5.90 6.96 -27.02
C CYS A 256 -7.01 6.62 -28.03
N ASP A 257 -8.07 7.43 -28.03
CA ASP A 257 -9.12 7.43 -29.05
C ASP A 257 -9.30 8.85 -29.57
N TYR A 258 -9.86 9.01 -30.77
CA TYR A 258 -10.05 10.31 -31.40
C TYR A 258 -11.51 10.70 -31.41
N ASP A 259 -11.83 11.91 -30.96
CA ASP A 259 -13.18 12.46 -31.12
C ASP A 259 -13.47 12.79 -32.60
N ASN A 260 -14.72 13.16 -32.91
CA ASN A 260 -15.13 13.51 -34.28
C ASN A 260 -14.44 14.78 -34.83
N ASN A 261 -13.71 15.53 -34.00
CA ASN A 261 -12.94 16.71 -34.37
C ASN A 261 -11.44 16.42 -34.53
N GLY A 262 -11.02 15.16 -34.32
CA GLY A 262 -9.60 14.77 -34.34
C GLY A 262 -8.85 15.13 -33.06
N THR A 263 -9.56 15.46 -31.98
CA THR A 263 -8.98 15.65 -30.65
C THR A 263 -8.73 14.28 -30.03
N GLU A 264 -7.50 14.05 -29.58
CA GLU A 264 -7.13 12.86 -28.82
C GLU A 264 -7.78 12.91 -27.43
N TYR A 265 -8.37 11.79 -27.00
CA TYR A 265 -8.88 11.64 -25.65
C TYR A 265 -8.58 10.24 -25.11
N TYR A 266 -8.45 10.13 -23.79
CA TYR A 266 -8.11 8.90 -23.10
C TYR A 266 -9.32 8.40 -22.30
N PRO A 267 -10.19 7.53 -22.85
CA PRO A 267 -11.37 7.08 -22.13
C PRO A 267 -10.97 6.23 -20.92
N MET A 268 -11.62 6.42 -19.78
CA MET A 268 -11.43 5.56 -18.61
C MET A 268 -11.73 4.08 -18.96
N ALA A 269 -10.77 3.20 -18.72
CA ALA A 269 -10.91 1.75 -18.83
C ALA A 269 -11.50 1.13 -17.56
N GLY A 270 -11.07 1.62 -16.40
CA GLY A 270 -11.44 1.08 -15.11
C GLY A 270 -11.21 2.07 -13.98
N GLU A 271 -12.00 1.90 -12.92
CA GLU A 271 -11.84 2.63 -11.67
C GLU A 271 -12.12 1.68 -10.51
N LEU A 272 -11.23 1.69 -9.53
CA LEU A 272 -11.38 1.00 -8.27
C LEU A 272 -11.26 2.03 -7.14
N THR A 273 -12.32 2.13 -6.35
CA THR A 273 -12.30 2.87 -5.08
C THR A 273 -12.58 1.92 -3.94
N TYR A 274 -11.76 1.95 -2.90
CA TYR A 274 -11.96 1.20 -1.67
C TYR A 274 -11.66 2.11 -0.48
N ASP A 275 -12.51 2.07 0.53
CA ASP A 275 -12.33 2.79 1.79
C ASP A 275 -12.86 1.91 2.91
N GLU A 276 -12.00 1.61 3.88
CA GLU A 276 -12.38 0.84 5.05
C GLU A 276 -11.70 1.41 6.29
N MET A 277 -12.48 1.55 7.35
CA MET A 277 -12.00 1.92 8.67
C MET A 277 -12.65 1.03 9.73
N THR A 278 -11.83 0.52 10.65
CA THR A 278 -12.29 -0.24 11.80
C THR A 278 -11.82 0.46 13.07
N THR A 279 -12.71 0.62 14.04
CA THR A 279 -12.41 1.26 15.32
C THR A 279 -12.98 0.42 16.46
N ALA A 280 -12.18 0.19 17.49
CA ALA A 280 -12.60 -0.40 18.77
C ALA A 280 -12.33 0.59 19.91
N LYS A 281 -13.28 0.69 20.84
CA LYS A 281 -13.20 1.59 22.00
C LYS A 281 -13.60 0.86 23.28
N GLY A 282 -12.88 1.13 24.36
CA GLY A 282 -13.05 0.44 25.64
C GLY A 282 -12.00 -0.66 25.78
N TYR A 283 -12.42 -1.87 26.14
CA TYR A 283 -11.55 -3.04 26.19
C TYR A 283 -11.52 -3.74 24.84
N TRP A 284 -10.33 -4.03 24.32
CA TRP A 284 -10.18 -4.62 22.99
C TRP A 284 -8.98 -5.56 22.91
N ASP A 285 -9.15 -6.56 22.05
CA ASP A 285 -8.09 -7.37 21.45
C ASP A 285 -8.26 -7.20 19.94
N PHE A 286 -7.24 -6.67 19.27
CA PHE A 286 -7.38 -6.09 17.94
C PHE A 286 -6.29 -6.62 17.00
N ASP A 287 -6.70 -7.13 15.85
CA ASP A 287 -5.82 -7.50 14.74
C ASP A 287 -6.46 -7.04 13.44
N LYS A 288 -5.74 -6.19 12.70
CA LYS A 288 -6.14 -5.79 11.36
C LYS A 288 -4.94 -5.82 10.44
N SER A 289 -5.08 -6.55 9.34
CA SER A 289 -4.11 -6.62 8.24
C SER A 289 -4.76 -6.05 6.98
N MET A 290 -4.07 -5.13 6.34
CA MET A 290 -4.50 -4.48 5.10
C MET A 290 -3.41 -4.68 4.06
N THR A 291 -3.79 -5.11 2.87
CA THR A 291 -2.87 -5.34 1.76
C THR A 291 -3.52 -4.91 0.46
N TYR A 292 -2.78 -4.10 -0.28
CA TYR A 292 -3.02 -3.81 -1.68
C TYR A 292 -1.86 -4.38 -2.48
N GLU A 293 -2.17 -5.08 -3.57
CA GLU A 293 -1.20 -5.59 -4.54
C GLU A 293 -1.75 -5.34 -5.93
N ALA A 294 -1.02 -4.59 -6.75
CA ALA A 294 -1.33 -4.43 -8.16
C ALA A 294 -1.04 -5.76 -8.87
N GLN A 295 -1.88 -6.15 -9.83
CA GLN A 295 -1.64 -7.37 -10.61
C GLN A 295 -0.38 -7.19 -11.48
N ILE A 296 0.50 -8.20 -11.55
CA ILE A 296 1.55 -8.19 -12.58
C ILE A 296 0.87 -8.52 -13.90
N VAL A 297 0.87 -7.60 -14.87
CA VAL A 297 0.66 -8.01 -16.25
C VAL A 297 1.97 -8.65 -16.70
N ASP A 298 2.00 -9.98 -16.78
CA ASP A 298 2.83 -10.62 -17.79
C ASP A 298 2.33 -10.02 -19.12
N VAL A 299 3.02 -8.99 -19.62
CA VAL A 299 2.74 -8.48 -20.95
C VAL A 299 3.13 -9.63 -21.85
N ASN A 300 2.15 -10.46 -22.19
CA ASN A 300 2.29 -11.49 -23.19
C ASN A 300 2.27 -10.74 -24.53
N ILE A 301 3.31 -9.94 -24.77
CA ILE A 301 3.59 -9.34 -26.07
C ILE A 301 3.63 -10.54 -26.99
N PRO A 302 2.71 -10.69 -27.96
CA PRO A 302 2.82 -11.77 -28.92
C PRO A 302 4.17 -11.60 -29.61
N ARG A 303 5.13 -12.45 -29.21
CA ARG A 303 6.45 -12.49 -29.83
C ARG A 303 6.22 -12.78 -31.31
N SER A 304 6.65 -11.83 -32.14
CA SER A 304 6.74 -11.87 -33.60
C SER A 304 5.46 -11.69 -34.41
N TRP A 305 5.31 -10.48 -34.96
CA TRP A 305 4.89 -10.34 -36.35
C TRP A 305 6.16 -10.19 -37.21
N ARG A 306 6.35 -11.06 -38.21
CA ARG A 306 7.45 -10.90 -39.18
C ARG A 306 7.15 -9.70 -40.07
N ILE A 307 8.06 -8.71 -40.09
CA ILE A 307 7.91 -7.49 -40.89
C ILE A 307 8.43 -7.64 -42.34
N PHE A 308 9.09 -8.74 -42.71
CA PHE A 308 9.55 -8.95 -44.10
C PHE A 308 9.34 -10.37 -44.62
N ASN A 309 8.79 -10.49 -45.84
CA ASN A 309 8.98 -11.67 -46.68
C ASN A 309 10.42 -11.66 -47.22
N LEU A 310 11.16 -12.74 -47.00
CA LEU A 310 12.45 -12.92 -47.67
C LEU A 310 12.18 -13.20 -49.17
N PRO A 311 12.88 -12.51 -50.09
CA PRO A 311 12.87 -12.88 -51.50
C PRO A 311 13.84 -14.04 -51.74
N THR A 312 13.30 -15.18 -52.18
CA THR A 312 13.56 -15.85 -53.47
C THR A 312 12.62 -17.04 -53.59
#